data_AF-A0A2W5QJ12-F1
#
_entry.id   AF-A0A2W5QJ12-F1
#
_cell.length_a   1.000
_cell.length_b   1.000
_cell.length_c   1.000
_cell.angle_alpha   90.00
_cell.angle_beta   90.00
_cell.angle_gamma   90.00
#
_symmetry.space_group_name_H-M   'P 1'
#
loop_
_entity.id
_entity.type
_entity.pdbx_description
1 polymer ?
#
loop_
_entity_poly.entity_id
_entity_poly.type
_entity_poly.pdbx_seq_one_letter_code
_entity_poly.pdbx_strand_id
1 'polypeptide(L)'
;MPELLLEIGGRMFEVACEPGQENSLHRAARLLDNEAVKIEGAIGRQPEKRVLLLAGLMLADTTSGLEDRLAATEERLRQAEERVRIAEAKSAMLAANALKMETEATHRLTASDIEKLRDENEAALATLARVLGEVNALTEQVGREN
;
A
#
# COMPACT_ATOMS: atom_id res chain seq x y z
N MET A 1 23.94 -18.94 42.15
CA MET A 1 22.79 -19.04 41.24
C MET A 1 21.55 -18.82 42.07
N PRO A 2 20.75 -17.78 41.83
CA PRO A 2 19.49 -17.61 42.52
C PRO A 2 18.52 -18.74 42.15
N GLU A 3 17.87 -19.30 43.16
CA GLU A 3 16.76 -20.25 43.01
C GLU A 3 15.45 -19.46 43.01
N LEU A 4 14.60 -19.73 42.02
CA LEU A 4 13.30 -19.11 41.87
C LEU A 4 12.20 -20.12 42.17
N LEU A 5 11.30 -19.75 43.07
CA LEU A 5 10.14 -20.56 43.42
C LEU A 5 8.93 -20.12 42.58
N LEU A 6 8.34 -21.05 41.84
CA LEU A 6 7.26 -20.83 40.89
C LEU A 6 6.05 -21.69 41.25
N GLU A 7 4.85 -21.12 41.27
CA GLU A 7 3.61 -21.86 41.46
C GLU A 7 2.98 -22.19 40.10
N ILE A 8 2.74 -23.48 39.82
CA ILE A 8 2.14 -23.97 38.57
C ILE A 8 1.17 -25.11 38.91
N GLY A 9 -0.10 -25.00 38.50
CA GLY A 9 -1.13 -26.01 38.79
C GLY A 9 -1.32 -26.25 40.29
N GLY A 10 -1.21 -25.19 41.11
CA GLY A 10 -1.30 -25.25 42.57
C GLY A 10 -0.16 -25.97 43.27
N ARG A 11 1.01 -26.11 42.63
CA ARG A 11 2.22 -26.73 43.18
C ARG A 11 3.44 -25.83 43.02
N MET A 12 4.38 -25.93 43.95
CA MET A 12 5.60 -25.13 43.97
C MET A 12 6.77 -25.87 43.30
N PHE A 13 7.46 -25.18 42.39
CA PHE A 13 8.61 -25.67 41.64
C PHE A 13 9.80 -24.74 41.85
N GLU A 14 10.94 -25.32 42.17
CA GLU A 14 12.20 -24.59 42.31
C GLU A 14 13.01 -24.69 41.01
N VAL A 15 13.39 -23.54 40.47
CA VAL A 15 14.10 -23.44 39.19
C VAL A 15 15.32 -22.55 39.37
N ALA A 16 16.50 -23.09 39.06
CA ALA A 16 17.72 -22.29 38.99
C ALA A 16 17.65 -21.34 37.79
N CYS A 17 17.98 -20.07 38.02
CA CYS A 17 17.96 -19.05 36.97
C CYS A 17 19.24 -18.21 36.93
N GLU A 18 19.54 -17.71 35.75
CA GLU A 18 20.62 -16.73 35.57
C GLU A 18 20.11 -15.32 35.93
N PRO A 19 20.99 -14.42 36.43
CA PRO A 19 20.60 -13.06 36.75
C PRO A 19 19.93 -12.36 35.57
N GLY A 20 18.73 -11.81 35.80
CA GLY A 20 17.94 -11.10 34.77
C GLY A 20 16.92 -11.96 34.03
N GLN A 21 16.88 -13.28 34.25
CA GLN A 21 15.87 -14.18 33.66
C GLN A 21 14.61 -14.36 34.50
N GLU A 22 14.58 -13.85 35.73
CA GLU A 22 13.53 -14.09 36.74
C GLU A 22 12.15 -13.70 36.20
N ASN A 23 12.06 -12.52 35.57
CA ASN A 23 10.81 -12.03 34.97
C ASN A 23 10.34 -12.89 33.80
N SER A 24 11.26 -13.43 33.00
CA SER A 24 10.91 -14.32 31.88
C SER A 24 10.35 -15.64 32.38
N LEU A 25 11.00 -16.22 33.39
CA LEU A 25 10.54 -17.45 34.04
C LEU A 25 9.19 -17.28 34.73
N HIS A 26 8.96 -16.17 35.43
CA HIS A 26 7.64 -15.87 35.99
C HIS A 26 6.54 -15.78 34.93
N ARG A 27 6.83 -15.17 33.77
CA ARG A 27 5.88 -15.14 32.66
C ARG A 27 5.63 -16.53 32.10
N ALA A 28 6.67 -17.32 31.89
CA ALA A 28 6.54 -18.69 31.38
C ALA A 28 5.73 -19.58 32.35
N ALA A 29 5.99 -19.47 33.66
CA ALA A 29 5.24 -20.16 34.69
C ALA A 29 3.76 -19.79 34.67
N ARG A 30 3.43 -18.50 34.56
CA ARG A 30 2.03 -18.05 34.44
C ARG A 30 1.32 -18.60 33.21
N LEU A 31 2.02 -18.69 32.07
CA LEU A 31 1.44 -19.28 30.86
C LEU A 31 1.15 -20.77 31.05
N LEU A 32 2.09 -21.51 31.65
CA LEU A 32 1.92 -22.93 31.92
C LEU A 32 0.83 -23.19 32.98
N ASP A 33 0.77 -22.35 34.02
CA ASP A 33 -0.24 -22.40 35.07
C ASP A 33 -1.65 -22.17 34.51
N ASN A 34 -1.82 -21.18 33.62
CA ASN A 34 -3.11 -20.94 32.97
C ASN A 34 -3.62 -22.17 32.20
N GLU A 35 -2.76 -22.88 31.48
CA GLU A 35 -3.15 -24.11 30.79
C GLU A 35 -3.41 -25.26 31.77
N ALA A 36 -2.61 -25.39 32.82
CA ALA A 36 -2.83 -26.38 33.89
C ALA A 36 -4.20 -26.20 34.56
N VAL A 37 -4.57 -24.97 34.93
CA VAL A 37 -5.87 -24.63 35.54
C VAL A 37 -7.03 -24.96 34.59
N LYS A 38 -6.89 -24.68 33.28
CA LYS A 38 -7.92 -25.05 32.28
C LYS A 38 -8.13 -26.55 32.21
N ILE A 39 -7.04 -27.34 32.22
CA ILE A 39 -7.11 -28.80 32.16
C ILE A 39 -7.81 -29.35 33.41
N GLU A 40 -7.46 -28.84 34.59
CA GLU A 40 -8.12 -29.22 35.84
C GLU A 40 -9.61 -28.87 35.85
N GLY A 41 -9.98 -27.71 35.29
CA GLY A 41 -11.37 -27.30 35.13
C GLY A 41 -12.16 -28.17 34.13
N ALA A 42 -11.51 -28.69 33.09
CA ALA A 42 -12.16 -29.47 32.03
C ALA A 42 -12.27 -30.97 32.32
N ILE A 43 -11.23 -31.58 32.89
CA ILE A 43 -11.10 -33.04 33.04
C ILE A 43 -11.02 -33.45 34.54
N GLY A 44 -11.18 -32.48 35.45
CA GLY A 44 -11.07 -32.68 36.89
C GLY A 44 -9.62 -32.87 37.35
N ARG A 45 -9.45 -33.25 38.62
CA ARG A 45 -8.12 -33.43 39.22
C ARG A 45 -7.38 -34.59 38.55
N GLN A 46 -6.18 -34.31 38.05
CA GLN A 46 -5.29 -35.30 37.45
C GLN A 46 -3.95 -35.33 38.21
N PRO A 47 -3.13 -36.39 38.05
CA PRO A 47 -1.76 -36.39 38.54
C PRO A 47 -0.95 -35.27 37.90
N GLU A 48 -0.09 -34.62 38.70
CA GLU A 48 0.75 -33.48 38.28
C GLU A 48 1.46 -33.72 36.96
N LYS A 49 2.17 -34.85 36.81
CA LYS A 49 2.92 -35.18 35.60
C LYS A 49 2.03 -35.18 34.35
N ARG A 50 0.76 -35.58 34.50
CA ARG A 50 -0.21 -35.61 33.41
C ARG A 50 -0.71 -34.20 33.09
N VAL A 51 -1.01 -33.38 34.11
CA VAL A 51 -1.43 -31.98 33.92
C VAL A 51 -0.34 -31.19 33.21
N LEU A 52 0.90 -31.25 33.69
CA LEU A 52 2.02 -30.50 33.11
C LEU A 52 2.34 -30.94 31.68
N LEU A 53 2.27 -32.24 31.39
CA LEU A 53 2.43 -32.76 30.03
C LEU A 53 1.36 -32.19 29.09
N LEU A 54 0.09 -32.24 29.50
CA LEU A 54 -1.01 -31.73 28.70
C LEU A 54 -0.92 -30.21 28.52
N ALA A 55 -0.57 -29.47 29.58
CA ALA A 55 -0.40 -28.03 29.54
C ALA A 55 0.73 -27.63 28.57
N GLY A 56 1.85 -28.35 28.61
CA GLY A 56 2.97 -28.16 27.69
C GLY A 56 2.59 -28.45 26.22
N LEU A 57 1.85 -29.53 25.97
CA LEU A 57 1.36 -29.86 24.62
C LEU A 57 0.37 -28.82 24.09
N MET A 58 -0.52 -28.29 24.93
CA MET A 58 -1.46 -27.23 24.55
C MET A 58 -0.75 -25.91 24.22
N LEU A 59 0.29 -25.54 24.98
CA LEU A 59 1.12 -24.38 24.67
C LEU A 59 1.90 -24.56 23.37
N ALA A 60 2.43 -25.77 23.12
CA ALA A 60 3.12 -26.08 21.88
C ALA A 60 2.18 -25.95 20.67
N ASP A 61 0.98 -26.53 20.74
CA ASP A 61 -0.04 -26.41 19.69
C ASP A 61 -0.44 -24.95 19.42
N THR A 62 -0.66 -24.18 20.50
CA THR A 62 -0.96 -22.75 20.37
C THR A 62 0.20 -21.98 19.71
N THR A 63 1.44 -22.31 20.05
CA THR A 63 2.63 -21.68 19.47
C THR A 63 2.75 -21.99 17.99
N SER A 64 2.60 -23.25 17.59
CA SER A 64 2.58 -23.64 16.18
C SER A 64 1.46 -22.94 15.41
N GLY A 65 0.27 -22.83 15.99
CA GLY A 65 -0.83 -22.07 15.37
C GLY A 65 -0.53 -20.57 15.23
N LEU A 66 0.24 -19.97 16.14
CA LEU A 66 0.69 -18.58 16.03
C LEU A 66 1.79 -18.42 14.97
N GLU A 67 2.72 -19.37 14.86
CA GLU A 67 3.77 -19.39 13.83
C GLU A 67 3.16 -19.48 12.43
N ASP A 68 2.19 -20.37 12.22
CA ASP A 68 1.47 -20.49 10.95
C ASP A 68 0.74 -19.19 10.57
N ARG A 69 0.08 -18.56 11.54
CA ARG A 69 -0.62 -17.29 11.32
C ARG A 69 0.36 -16.17 11.00
N LEU A 70 1.49 -16.11 11.71
CA LEU A 70 2.56 -15.15 11.46
C LEU A 70 3.08 -15.28 10.03
N ALA A 71 3.44 -16.49 9.61
CA ALA A 71 3.90 -16.77 8.24
C ALA A 71 2.87 -16.36 7.19
N ALA A 72 1.59 -16.63 7.42
CA ALA A 72 0.52 -16.22 6.52
C ALA A 72 0.35 -14.68 6.46
N THR A 73 0.47 -13.97 7.59
CA THR A 73 0.44 -12.51 7.60
C THR A 73 1.65 -11.88 6.93
N GLU A 74 2.84 -12.44 7.12
CA GLU A 74 4.05 -11.97 6.45
C GLU A 74 3.95 -12.13 4.93
N GLU A 75 3.41 -13.25 4.45
CA GLU A 75 3.17 -13.44 3.01
C GLU A 75 2.18 -12.41 2.45
N ARG A 76 1.07 -12.15 3.16
CA ARG A 76 0.11 -11.11 2.76
C ARG A 76 0.75 -9.73 2.73
N LEU A 77 1.63 -9.42 3.69
CA LEU A 77 2.36 -8.16 3.74
C LEU A 77 3.28 -8.03 2.52
N ARG A 78 4.08 -9.07 2.20
CA ARG A 78 4.92 -9.11 1.00
C ARG A 78 4.12 -8.86 -0.28
N GLN A 79 2.98 -9.52 -0.42
CA GLN A 79 2.10 -9.32 -1.58
C GLN A 79 1.51 -7.90 -1.65
N ALA A 80 1.15 -7.32 -0.51
CA ALA A 80 0.65 -5.95 -0.45
C ALA A 80 1.75 -4.93 -0.84
N GLU A 81 2.95 -5.10 -0.31
CA GLU A 81 4.11 -4.27 -0.64
C GLU A 81 4.45 -4.33 -2.12
N GLU A 82 4.41 -5.52 -2.74
CA GLU A 82 4.64 -5.66 -4.18
C GLU A 82 3.56 -4.97 -5.01
N ARG A 83 2.28 -5.08 -4.61
CA ARG A 83 1.19 -4.36 -5.28
C ARG A 83 1.35 -2.84 -5.19
N VAL A 84 1.78 -2.33 -4.04
CA VAL A 84 2.08 -0.90 -3.87
C VAL A 84 3.22 -0.48 -4.79
N ARG A 85 4.33 -1.24 -4.80
CA ARG A 85 5.48 -0.97 -5.68
C ARG A 85 5.09 -0.91 -7.15
N ILE A 86 4.30 -1.89 -7.62
CA ILE A 86 3.80 -1.92 -9.01
C ILE A 86 2.90 -0.71 -9.29
N ALA A 87 2.01 -0.36 -8.36
CA ALA A 87 1.12 0.79 -8.51
C ALA A 87 1.89 2.12 -8.58
N GLU A 88 2.91 2.29 -7.73
CA GLU A 88 3.79 3.46 -7.74
C GLU A 88 4.58 3.57 -9.04
N ALA A 89 5.19 2.47 -9.51
CA ALA A 89 5.90 2.43 -10.78
C ALA A 89 4.97 2.76 -11.97
N LYS A 90 3.74 2.22 -11.97
CA LYS A 90 2.74 2.53 -12.98
C LYS A 90 2.32 4.00 -12.93
N SER A 91 2.11 4.55 -11.74
CA SER A 91 1.76 5.96 -11.55
C SER A 91 2.86 6.89 -12.07
N ALA A 92 4.12 6.59 -11.73
CA ALA A 92 5.28 7.35 -12.23
C ALA A 92 5.41 7.28 -13.75
N MET A 93 5.20 6.09 -14.35
CA MET A 93 5.23 5.92 -15.81
C MET A 93 4.11 6.72 -16.50
N LEU A 94 2.90 6.71 -15.95
CA LEU A 94 1.78 7.50 -16.47
C LEU A 94 2.06 9.01 -16.39
N ALA A 95 2.61 9.48 -15.27
CA ALA A 95 3.01 10.88 -15.12
C ALA A 95 4.10 11.28 -16.13
N ALA A 96 5.12 10.45 -16.33
CA ALA A 96 6.17 10.69 -17.31
C ALA A 96 5.63 10.72 -18.76
N ASN A 97 4.69 9.83 -19.09
CA ASN A 97 4.06 9.83 -20.41
C ASN A 97 3.19 11.08 -20.65
N ALA A 98 2.47 11.56 -19.63
CA ALA A 98 1.68 12.79 -19.73
C ALA A 98 2.58 14.01 -20.04
N LEU A 99 3.71 14.14 -19.34
CA LEU A 99 4.70 15.18 -19.59
C LEU A 99 5.26 15.11 -21.02
N LYS A 100 5.57 13.90 -21.53
CA LYS A 100 6.03 13.73 -22.92
C LYS A 100 4.98 14.19 -23.92
N MET A 101 3.71 13.83 -23.73
CA MET A 101 2.63 14.24 -24.62
C MET A 101 2.46 15.77 -24.65
N GLU A 102 2.59 16.46 -23.50
CA GLU A 102 2.58 17.93 -23.45
C GLU A 102 3.77 18.54 -24.22
N THR A 103 4.97 17.98 -24.06
CA THR A 103 6.15 18.47 -24.81
C THR A 103 6.04 18.21 -26.32
N GLU A 104 5.54 17.04 -26.73
CA GLU A 104 5.33 16.70 -28.14
C GLU A 104 4.22 17.54 -28.77
N ALA A 105 3.14 17.83 -28.04
CA ALA A 105 2.07 18.73 -28.49
C ALA A 105 2.59 20.16 -28.72
N THR A 106 3.48 20.64 -27.84
CA THR A 106 4.13 21.95 -27.96
C THR A 106 5.10 22.01 -29.15
N HIS A 107 5.75 20.91 -29.50
CA HIS A 107 6.68 20.83 -30.63
C HIS A 107 6.04 20.67 -32.01
N ARG A 108 4.76 20.28 -32.12
CA ARG A 108 4.07 20.16 -33.42
C ARG A 108 3.75 21.49 -34.10
N LEU A 109 3.79 22.60 -33.36
CA LEU A 109 3.67 23.94 -33.91
C LEU A 109 5.00 24.64 -33.68
N THR A 110 5.90 24.59 -34.67
CA THR A 110 7.12 25.38 -34.58
C THR A 110 6.80 26.87 -34.71
N ALA A 111 7.66 27.73 -34.19
CA ALA A 111 7.49 29.18 -34.34
C ALA A 111 7.33 29.60 -35.82
N SER A 112 8.00 28.87 -36.73
CA SER A 112 7.87 29.07 -38.18
C SER A 112 6.52 28.67 -38.75
N ASP A 113 5.87 27.61 -38.23
CA ASP A 113 4.53 27.22 -38.68
C ASP A 113 3.47 28.21 -38.20
N ILE A 114 3.64 28.76 -36.99
CA ILE A 114 2.79 29.83 -36.47
C ILE A 114 2.92 31.10 -37.33
N GLU A 115 4.13 31.43 -37.77
CA GLU A 115 4.40 32.57 -38.63
C GLU A 115 3.78 32.41 -40.03
N LYS A 116 3.96 31.24 -40.67
CA LYS A 116 3.30 30.95 -41.96
C LYS A 116 1.78 31.04 -41.89
N LEU A 117 1.17 30.50 -40.83
CA LEU A 117 -0.28 30.59 -40.63
C LEU A 117 -0.74 32.03 -40.42
N ARG A 118 0.09 32.91 -39.85
CA ARG A 118 -0.23 34.35 -39.73
C ARG A 118 -0.17 35.03 -41.08
N ASP A 119 0.86 34.77 -41.86
CA ASP A 119 1.03 35.33 -43.20
C ASP A 119 -0.11 34.91 -44.15
N GLU A 120 -0.50 33.63 -44.09
CA GLU A 120 -1.65 33.11 -44.86
C GLU A 120 -2.97 33.78 -44.46
N ASN A 121 -3.19 34.00 -43.16
CA ASN A 121 -4.38 34.70 -42.68
C ASN A 121 -4.39 36.18 -43.11
N GLU A 122 -3.25 36.86 -43.05
CA GLU A 122 -3.14 38.26 -43.48
C GLU A 122 -3.39 38.39 -45.00
N ALA A 123 -2.84 37.48 -45.80
CA ALA A 123 -3.11 37.42 -47.24
C ALA A 123 -4.58 37.13 -47.56
N ALA A 124 -5.21 36.22 -46.81
CA ALA A 124 -6.63 35.92 -46.95
C ALA A 124 -7.51 37.13 -46.60
N LEU A 125 -7.19 37.85 -45.52
CA LEU A 125 -7.89 39.08 -45.13
C LEU A 125 -7.76 40.17 -46.19
N ALA A 126 -6.56 40.38 -46.74
CA ALA A 126 -6.33 41.32 -47.83
C ALA A 126 -7.16 40.97 -49.07
N THR A 127 -7.26 39.68 -49.40
CA THR A 127 -8.07 39.20 -50.52
C THR A 127 -9.56 39.44 -50.29
N LEU A 128 -10.05 39.14 -49.09
CA LEU A 128 -11.45 39.40 -48.70
C LEU A 128 -11.78 40.90 -48.74
N ALA A 129 -10.87 41.76 -48.25
CA ALA A 129 -11.03 43.20 -48.31
C ALA A 129 -11.13 43.72 -49.76
N ARG A 130 -10.31 43.17 -50.67
CA ARG A 130 -10.38 43.49 -52.10
C ARG A 130 -11.73 43.09 -52.71
N VAL A 131 -12.20 41.88 -52.43
CA VAL A 131 -13.50 41.40 -52.93
C VAL A 131 -14.66 42.24 -52.37
N LEU A 132 -14.63 42.61 -51.09
CA LEU A 132 -15.62 43.52 -50.51
C LEU A 132 -15.61 44.90 -51.19
N GLY A 133 -14.43 45.43 -51.53
CA GLY A 133 -14.30 46.66 -52.30
C GLY A 133 -14.92 46.55 -53.70
N GLU A 134 -14.65 45.45 -54.42
CA GLU A 134 -15.22 45.19 -55.75
C GLU A 134 -16.75 45.07 -55.68
N VAL A 135 -17.30 44.33 -54.70
CA VAL A 135 -18.74 44.18 -54.51
C VAL A 135 -19.42 45.52 -54.17
N ASN A 136 -18.78 46.35 -53.34
CA ASN A 136 -19.29 47.70 -53.04
C ASN A 136 -19.28 48.61 -54.28
N ALA A 137 -18.24 48.56 -55.11
CA ALA A 137 -18.18 49.32 -56.35
C ALA A 137 -19.28 48.88 -57.35
N LEU A 138 -19.51 47.57 -57.48
CA LEU A 138 -20.58 46.99 -58.30
C LEU A 138 -21.97 47.41 -57.82
N THR A 139 -22.20 47.40 -56.50
CA THR A 139 -23.49 47.84 -55.93
C THR A 139 -23.74 49.33 -56.12
N GLU A 140 -22.71 50.17 -56.01
CA GLU A 140 -22.81 51.60 -56.36
C GLU A 140 -23.09 51.82 -57.86
N GLN A 141 -22.51 51.02 -58.74
CA GLN A 141 -22.70 51.14 -60.19
C GLN A 141 -24.13 50.76 -60.59
N VAL A 142 -24.66 49.65 -60.07
CA VAL A 142 -26.05 49.22 -60.30
C VAL A 142 -27.05 50.21 -59.68
N GLY A 143 -26.72 50.86 -58.57
CA GLY A 143 -27.55 51.89 -57.95
C GLY A 143 -27.63 53.22 -58.71
N ARG A 144 -26.73 53.49 -59.67
CA ARG A 144 -26.75 54.69 -60.53
C ARG A 144 -27.49 54.47 -61.87
N GLU A 145 -27.79 53.23 -62.23
CA GLU A 145 -28.48 52.86 -63.48
C GLU A 145 -30.00 52.63 -63.32
N ASN A 146 -30.54 52.82 -62.11
CA ASN A 146 -31.99 52.90 -61.81
C ASN A 146 -32.38 54.33 -61.43
#